data_AF-A0A3D3DG64-F1
#
_entry.id   AF-A0A3D3DG64-F1
#
_cell.length_a   1.000
_cell.length_b   1.000
_cell.length_c   1.000
_cell.angle_alpha   90.00
_cell.angle_beta   90.00
_cell.angle_gamma   90.00
#
_symmetry.space_group_name_H-M   'P 1'
#
loop_
_entity.id
_entity.type
_entity.pdbx_description
1 polymer ?
#
loop_
_entity_poly.entity_id
_entity_poly.type
_entity_poly.pdbx_seq_one_letter_code
_entity_poly.pdbx_strand_id
1 'polypeptide(L)'
;MIGTVTLNPAIDVILEVDNLKINHYNKVLNAHTTSGGKGINVSKAVRGCGRETIAMGFLGGGRGRMIEEELRGLGVTTNFWHIEEKTRSNTIISDRKTGDHTLLSEPGPKVTEYDIEMLKSIFYRTMSQCSVVTLSGSLPRGVPVNIYGDLISIAKERGVKTILNASGEQFLTGLEEGPLLAKPDLRESNEVFGIVINKEEDAI
;
A
#
# COMPACT_ATOMS: atom_id res chain seq x y z
N MET A 1 -11.27 -11.74 10.86
CA MET A 1 -11.13 -10.80 9.71
C MET A 1 -9.68 -10.77 9.22
N ILE A 2 -9.42 -10.34 7.98
CA ILE A 2 -8.07 -10.03 7.49
C ILE A 2 -7.84 -8.52 7.64
N GLY A 3 -6.79 -8.09 8.35
CA GLY A 3 -6.39 -6.70 8.40
C GLY A 3 -5.47 -6.34 7.23
N THR A 4 -5.55 -5.12 6.72
CA THR A 4 -4.57 -4.59 5.75
C THR A 4 -4.13 -3.20 6.14
N VAL A 5 -2.83 -2.93 6.13
CA VAL A 5 -2.26 -1.61 6.41
C VAL A 5 -1.64 -1.05 5.14
N THR A 6 -2.02 0.18 4.79
CA THR A 6 -1.41 0.96 3.71
C THR A 6 -0.99 2.33 4.24
N LEU A 7 0.29 2.51 4.51
CA LEU A 7 0.80 3.76 5.08
C LEU A 7 0.87 4.90 4.04
N ASN A 8 1.05 4.57 2.76
CA ASN A 8 1.15 5.56 1.68
C ASN A 8 0.15 5.29 0.53
N PRO A 9 -1.17 5.35 0.81
CA PRO A 9 -2.19 5.10 -0.19
C PRO A 9 -2.19 6.19 -1.26
N ALA A 10 -2.82 5.92 -2.39
CA ALA A 10 -2.90 6.85 -3.51
C ALA A 10 -4.27 6.79 -4.19
N ILE A 11 -4.64 7.84 -4.90
CA ILE A 11 -5.60 7.72 -6.01
C ILE A 11 -4.80 7.42 -7.27
N ASP A 12 -5.04 6.27 -7.88
CA ASP A 12 -4.47 5.91 -9.18
C ASP A 12 -5.35 6.51 -10.28
N VAL A 13 -4.79 7.43 -11.06
CA VAL A 13 -5.38 8.03 -12.25
C VAL A 13 -4.86 7.27 -13.46
N ILE A 14 -5.71 6.48 -14.09
CA ILE A 14 -5.35 5.64 -15.23
C ILE A 14 -5.78 6.36 -16.51
N LEU A 15 -4.81 6.61 -17.38
CA LEU A 15 -4.98 7.28 -18.68
C LEU A 15 -4.66 6.29 -19.78
N GLU A 16 -5.63 6.03 -20.65
CA GLU A 16 -5.43 5.18 -21.82
C GLU A 16 -5.08 6.02 -23.04
N VAL A 17 -4.00 5.66 -23.72
CA VAL A 17 -3.50 6.32 -24.93
C VAL A 17 -3.15 5.28 -25.99
N ASP A 18 -2.99 5.74 -27.24
CA ASP A 18 -2.40 4.96 -28.32
C ASP A 18 -1.03 5.55 -28.66
N ASN A 19 0.05 4.79 -28.48
CA ASN A 19 1.45 5.20 -28.75
C ASN A 19 1.85 6.48 -27.99
N LEU A 20 2.15 6.38 -26.70
CA LEU A 20 2.66 7.47 -25.87
C LEU A 20 3.93 8.07 -26.49
N LYS A 21 3.90 9.39 -26.76
CA LYS A 21 5.03 10.13 -27.31
C LYS A 21 5.52 11.21 -26.35
N ILE A 22 6.80 11.16 -26.00
CA ILE A 22 7.47 12.22 -25.25
C ILE A 22 7.57 13.48 -26.12
N ASN A 23 7.44 14.66 -25.50
CA ASN A 23 7.44 15.96 -26.18
C ASN A 23 6.35 16.10 -27.26
N HIS A 24 5.19 15.48 -27.03
CA HIS A 24 4.05 15.53 -27.94
C HIS A 24 2.74 15.78 -27.20
N TYR A 25 1.76 16.33 -27.92
CA TYR A 25 0.38 16.34 -27.44
C TYR A 25 -0.23 14.94 -27.59
N ASN A 26 -0.45 14.27 -26.47
CA ASN A 26 -1.07 12.95 -26.45
C ASN A 26 -2.56 13.09 -26.13
N LYS A 27 -3.43 12.54 -26.98
CA LYS A 27 -4.88 12.50 -26.71
C LYS A 27 -5.18 11.30 -25.81
N VAL A 28 -5.73 11.58 -24.64
CA VAL A 28 -6.28 10.54 -23.76
C VAL A 28 -7.60 10.03 -24.35
N LEU A 29 -7.69 8.72 -24.51
CA LEU A 29 -8.85 8.03 -25.08
C LEU A 29 -9.87 7.67 -24.00
N ASN A 30 -9.38 7.27 -22.83
CA ASN A 30 -10.17 6.97 -21.65
C ASN A 30 -9.41 7.40 -20.39
N ALA A 31 -10.13 7.84 -19.37
CA ALA A 31 -9.56 8.21 -18.08
C ALA A 31 -10.47 7.74 -16.96
N HIS A 32 -9.91 7.07 -15.96
CA HIS A 32 -10.63 6.67 -14.76
C HIS A 32 -9.73 6.70 -13.55
N THR A 33 -10.35 6.72 -12.37
CA THR A 33 -9.64 6.73 -11.10
C THR A 33 -10.03 5.55 -10.23
N THR A 34 -9.09 5.06 -9.44
CA THR A 34 -9.33 4.03 -8.43
C THR A 34 -8.40 4.22 -7.24
N SER A 35 -8.79 3.73 -6.08
CA SER A 35 -7.95 3.70 -4.88
C SER A 35 -6.80 2.72 -5.06
N GLY A 36 -5.59 3.24 -4.93
CA GLY A 36 -4.34 2.53 -5.07
C GLY A 36 -3.57 2.43 -3.75
N GLY A 37 -2.59 1.52 -3.75
CA GLY A 37 -1.79 1.18 -2.59
C GLY A 37 -1.84 -0.31 -2.31
N LYS A 38 -0.71 -0.93 -1.98
CA LYS A 38 -0.62 -2.40 -1.91
C LYS A 38 -1.63 -3.00 -0.93
N GLY A 39 -1.73 -2.48 0.30
CA GLY A 39 -2.67 -3.01 1.29
C GLY A 39 -4.14 -2.77 0.89
N ILE A 40 -4.44 -1.64 0.24
CA ILE A 40 -5.75 -1.35 -0.37
C ILE A 40 -6.11 -2.40 -1.42
N ASN A 41 -5.17 -2.71 -2.33
CA ASN A 41 -5.36 -3.75 -3.35
C ASN A 41 -5.56 -5.14 -2.73
N VAL A 42 -4.82 -5.46 -1.65
CA VAL A 42 -5.05 -6.69 -0.88
C VAL A 42 -6.46 -6.70 -0.31
N SER A 43 -6.94 -5.60 0.29
CA SER A 43 -8.31 -5.52 0.81
C SER A 43 -9.36 -5.74 -0.27
N LYS A 44 -9.21 -5.12 -1.45
CA LYS A 44 -10.10 -5.35 -2.59
C LYS A 44 -10.09 -6.82 -3.03
N ALA A 45 -8.93 -7.44 -3.12
CA ALA A 45 -8.80 -8.86 -3.48
C ALA A 45 -9.46 -9.78 -2.43
N VAL A 46 -9.24 -9.53 -1.14
CA VAL A 46 -9.88 -10.28 -0.05
C VAL A 46 -11.40 -10.20 -0.13
N ARG A 47 -11.96 -9.00 -0.39
CA ARG A 47 -13.40 -8.85 -0.63
C ARG A 47 -13.87 -9.57 -1.88
N GLY A 48 -13.13 -9.50 -2.97
CA GLY A 48 -13.43 -10.22 -4.21
C GLY A 48 -13.49 -11.75 -4.01
N CYS A 49 -12.70 -12.28 -3.07
CA CYS A 49 -12.74 -13.68 -2.64
C CYS A 49 -13.85 -13.98 -1.62
N GLY A 50 -14.79 -13.05 -1.36
CA GLY A 50 -15.92 -13.25 -0.45
C GLY A 50 -15.56 -13.22 1.04
N ARG A 51 -14.37 -12.73 1.41
CA ARG A 51 -13.90 -12.68 2.81
C ARG A 51 -13.99 -11.28 3.39
N GLU A 52 -14.10 -11.19 4.71
CA GLU A 52 -14.12 -9.90 5.42
C GLU A 52 -12.71 -9.32 5.60
N THR A 53 -12.59 -8.01 5.42
CA THR A 53 -11.33 -7.28 5.56
C THR A 53 -11.53 -5.92 6.23
N ILE A 54 -10.52 -5.45 6.95
CA ILE A 54 -10.44 -4.10 7.51
C ILE A 54 -9.19 -3.38 7.00
N ALA A 55 -9.40 -2.25 6.33
CA ALA A 55 -8.34 -1.41 5.78
C ALA A 55 -7.98 -0.28 6.75
N MET A 56 -6.68 -0.14 7.03
CA MET A 56 -6.09 0.85 7.94
C MET A 56 -4.92 1.56 7.26
N GLY A 57 -4.52 2.70 7.81
CA GLY A 57 -3.43 3.52 7.29
C GLY A 57 -3.71 5.01 7.47
N PHE A 58 -3.11 5.84 6.62
CA PHE A 58 -3.29 7.29 6.62
C PHE A 58 -4.12 7.77 5.43
N LEU A 59 -5.09 8.65 5.64
CA LEU A 59 -5.84 9.31 4.56
C LEU A 59 -5.87 10.82 4.79
N GLY A 60 -5.80 11.60 3.72
CA GLY A 60 -5.72 13.05 3.81
C GLY A 60 -6.53 13.75 2.72
N GLY A 61 -7.26 14.80 3.12
CA GLY A 61 -8.04 15.65 2.23
C GLY A 61 -9.11 14.91 1.41
N GLY A 62 -9.51 15.51 0.28
CA GLY A 62 -10.57 14.97 -0.59
C GLY A 62 -10.22 13.63 -1.25
N ARG A 63 -8.96 13.44 -1.67
CA ARG A 63 -8.49 12.16 -2.23
C ARG A 63 -8.58 11.03 -1.21
N GLY A 64 -8.26 11.30 0.05
CA GLY A 64 -8.43 10.33 1.13
C GLY A 64 -9.90 9.90 1.28
N ARG A 65 -10.84 10.84 1.27
CA ARG A 65 -12.29 10.53 1.32
C ARG A 65 -12.74 9.66 0.14
N MET A 66 -12.29 9.96 -1.07
CA MET A 66 -12.62 9.14 -2.25
C MET A 66 -12.17 7.69 -2.09
N ILE A 67 -10.97 7.45 -1.55
CA ILE A 67 -10.48 6.10 -1.27
C ILE A 67 -11.40 5.39 -0.29
N GLU A 68 -11.76 6.07 0.80
CA GLU A 68 -12.59 5.49 1.83
C GLU A 68 -14.01 5.16 1.33
N GLU A 69 -14.61 6.06 0.55
CA GLU A 69 -15.92 5.87 -0.07
C GLU A 69 -15.93 4.68 -1.04
N GLU A 70 -14.93 4.55 -1.91
CA GLU A 70 -14.80 3.41 -2.82
C GLU A 70 -14.68 2.10 -2.05
N LEU A 71 -13.80 2.04 -1.04
CA LEU A 71 -13.60 0.84 -0.23
C LEU A 71 -14.89 0.43 0.49
N ARG A 72 -15.60 1.37 1.10
CA ARG A 72 -16.90 1.10 1.74
C ARG A 72 -17.94 0.62 0.71
N GLY A 73 -17.96 1.19 -0.49
CA GLY A 73 -18.81 0.75 -1.60
C GLY A 73 -18.55 -0.70 -2.02
N LEU A 74 -17.31 -1.19 -1.86
CA LEU A 74 -16.91 -2.59 -2.09
C LEU A 74 -17.16 -3.51 -0.86
N GLY A 75 -17.75 -2.98 0.21
CA GLY A 75 -17.98 -3.70 1.46
C GLY A 75 -16.72 -3.96 2.28
N VAL A 76 -15.65 -3.16 2.09
CA VAL A 76 -14.47 -3.15 2.95
C VAL A 76 -14.78 -2.32 4.21
N THR A 77 -14.50 -2.87 5.39
CA THR A 77 -14.49 -2.07 6.62
C THR A 77 -13.28 -1.14 6.61
N THR A 78 -13.45 0.14 6.91
CA THR A 78 -12.36 1.12 6.92
C THR A 78 -12.12 1.65 8.33
N ASN A 79 -10.85 1.82 8.70
CA ASN A 79 -10.42 2.37 9.99
C ASN A 79 -9.10 3.13 9.81
N PHE A 80 -9.15 4.18 8.98
CA PHE A 80 -8.00 5.01 8.67
C PHE A 80 -7.84 6.16 9.67
N TRP A 81 -6.60 6.56 9.91
CA TRP A 81 -6.30 7.82 10.59
C TRP A 81 -6.26 8.96 9.56
N HIS A 82 -7.00 10.03 9.82
CA HIS A 82 -7.06 11.18 8.93
C HIS A 82 -5.98 12.21 9.29
N ILE A 83 -5.19 12.60 8.30
CA ILE A 83 -4.06 13.53 8.44
C ILE A 83 -4.30 14.82 7.64
N GLU A 84 -3.52 15.86 7.96
CA GLU A 84 -3.67 17.20 7.36
C GLU A 84 -3.24 17.23 5.88
N GLU A 85 -2.04 16.71 5.56
CA GLU A 85 -1.55 16.68 4.18
C GLU A 85 -2.35 15.70 3.31
N LYS A 86 -2.55 16.06 2.06
CA LYS A 86 -3.42 15.33 1.13
C LYS A 86 -2.82 13.98 0.75
N THR A 87 -3.66 12.95 0.65
CA THR A 87 -3.29 11.69 0.01
C THR A 87 -2.76 11.95 -1.41
N ARG A 88 -1.66 11.29 -1.75
CA ARG A 88 -1.01 11.41 -3.07
C ARG A 88 -1.86 10.84 -4.20
N SER A 89 -1.46 11.12 -5.43
CA SER A 89 -1.96 10.41 -6.60
C SER A 89 -0.84 9.78 -7.42
N ASN A 90 -1.17 8.70 -8.12
CA ASN A 90 -0.32 8.14 -9.16
C ASN A 90 -0.98 8.42 -10.50
N THR A 91 -0.19 8.73 -11.52
CA THR A 91 -0.65 8.74 -12.91
C THR A 91 -0.10 7.50 -13.60
N ILE A 92 -0.99 6.67 -14.11
CA ILE A 92 -0.68 5.44 -14.83
C ILE A 92 -1.09 5.65 -16.28
N ILE A 93 -0.11 5.72 -17.17
CA ILE A 93 -0.37 5.79 -18.60
C ILE A 93 -0.32 4.36 -19.13
N SER A 94 -1.45 3.89 -19.66
CA SER A 94 -1.58 2.58 -20.30
C SER A 94 -1.61 2.76 -21.80
N ASP A 95 -0.58 2.27 -22.49
CA ASP A 95 -0.52 2.29 -23.94
C ASP A 95 -1.22 1.05 -24.50
N ARG A 96 -2.33 1.24 -25.19
CA ARG A 96 -3.14 0.13 -25.73
C ARG A 96 -2.50 -0.55 -26.93
N LYS A 97 -1.56 0.11 -27.61
CA LYS A 97 -0.91 -0.40 -28.82
C LYS A 97 0.34 -1.21 -28.49
N THR A 98 1.13 -0.74 -27.54
CA THR A 98 2.33 -1.47 -27.12
C THR A 98 2.05 -2.44 -25.97
N GLY A 99 1.01 -2.19 -25.17
CA GLY A 99 0.75 -2.91 -23.92
C GLY A 99 1.60 -2.40 -22.75
N ASP A 100 2.39 -1.34 -22.95
CA ASP A 100 3.27 -0.79 -21.92
C ASP A 100 2.50 0.05 -20.90
N HIS A 101 3.06 0.10 -19.68
CA HIS A 101 2.57 0.94 -18.61
C HIS A 101 3.67 1.86 -18.11
N THR A 102 3.40 3.16 -18.07
CA THR A 102 4.26 4.16 -17.44
C THR A 102 3.61 4.67 -16.16
N LEU A 103 4.30 4.53 -15.03
CA LEU A 103 3.81 4.94 -13.72
C LEU A 103 4.57 6.17 -13.22
N LEU A 104 3.85 7.24 -12.90
CA LEU A 104 4.37 8.44 -12.24
C LEU A 104 3.73 8.54 -10.86
N SER A 105 4.52 8.53 -9.80
CA SER A 105 4.04 8.56 -8.42
C SER A 105 4.35 9.91 -7.77
N GLU A 106 3.32 10.62 -7.28
CA GLU A 106 3.55 11.78 -6.41
C GLU A 106 4.19 11.32 -5.08
N PRO A 107 4.98 12.19 -4.43
CA PRO A 107 5.41 11.96 -3.06
C PRO A 107 4.22 11.78 -2.13
N GLY A 108 4.37 10.89 -1.13
CA GLY A 108 3.38 10.74 -0.07
C GLY A 108 3.25 11.99 0.82
N PRO A 109 2.16 12.10 1.59
CA PRO A 109 1.99 13.18 2.55
C PRO A 109 3.08 13.16 3.63
N LYS A 110 3.28 14.29 4.30
CA LYS A 110 4.00 14.34 5.57
C LYS A 110 3.09 13.85 6.69
N VAL A 111 3.61 12.90 7.47
CA VAL A 111 2.97 12.33 8.65
C VAL A 111 3.73 12.82 9.89
N THR A 112 3.00 13.23 10.92
CA THR A 112 3.58 13.67 12.19
C THR A 112 3.74 12.51 13.17
N GLU A 113 4.54 12.70 14.22
CA GLU A 113 4.66 11.74 15.32
C GLU A 113 3.30 11.45 15.99
N TYR A 114 2.49 12.50 16.17
CA TYR A 114 1.12 12.36 16.68
C TYR A 114 0.27 11.43 15.79
N ASP A 115 0.35 11.58 14.47
CA ASP A 115 -0.39 10.73 13.53
C ASP A 115 0.03 9.26 13.65
N ILE A 116 1.33 9.00 13.83
CA ILE A 116 1.87 7.64 14.00
C ILE A 116 1.32 6.99 15.26
N GLU A 117 1.31 7.71 16.38
CA GLU A 117 0.78 7.19 17.65
C GLU A 117 -0.73 6.92 17.56
N MET A 118 -1.47 7.79 16.89
CA MET A 118 -2.90 7.58 16.65
C MET A 118 -3.16 6.37 15.76
N LEU A 119 -2.35 6.16 14.71
CA LEU A 119 -2.43 4.95 13.88
C LEU A 119 -2.10 3.70 14.69
N LYS A 120 -1.03 3.69 15.49
CA LYS A 120 -0.65 2.56 16.35
C LYS A 120 -1.78 2.21 17.33
N SER A 121 -2.42 3.23 17.90
CA SER A 121 -3.58 3.09 18.79
C SER A 121 -4.77 2.44 18.08
N ILE A 122 -5.09 2.88 16.85
CA ILE A 122 -6.12 2.28 16.00
C ILE A 122 -5.78 0.82 15.65
N PHE A 123 -4.55 0.57 15.25
CA PHE A 123 -4.05 -0.74 14.88
C PHE A 123 -4.16 -1.72 16.05
N TYR A 124 -3.65 -1.34 17.23
CA TYR A 124 -3.69 -2.14 18.45
C TYR A 124 -5.12 -2.59 18.80
N ARG A 125 -6.10 -1.68 18.75
CA ARG A 125 -7.51 -2.03 19.01
C ARG A 125 -8.07 -2.97 17.95
N THR A 126 -7.76 -2.70 16.68
CA THR A 126 -8.27 -3.45 15.53
C THR A 126 -7.78 -4.90 15.52
N MET A 127 -6.57 -5.16 16.03
CA MET A 127 -6.00 -6.52 16.05
C MET A 127 -6.87 -7.54 16.78
N SER A 128 -7.71 -7.12 17.75
CA SER A 128 -8.66 -8.02 18.42
C SER A 128 -9.68 -8.70 17.50
N GLN A 129 -9.87 -8.19 16.28
CA GLN A 129 -10.83 -8.70 15.28
C GLN A 129 -10.13 -9.44 14.12
N CYS A 130 -8.80 -9.43 14.10
CA CYS A 130 -7.99 -9.94 13.00
C CYS A 130 -7.35 -11.28 13.38
N SER A 131 -7.36 -12.24 12.45
CA SER A 131 -6.56 -13.47 12.58
C SER A 131 -5.21 -13.34 11.88
N VAL A 132 -5.14 -12.45 10.89
CA VAL A 132 -3.95 -12.13 10.11
C VAL A 132 -4.02 -10.66 9.67
N VAL A 133 -2.87 -10.01 9.57
CA VAL A 133 -2.74 -8.64 9.06
C VAL A 133 -1.61 -8.55 8.04
N THR A 134 -1.87 -7.85 6.92
CA THR A 134 -0.86 -7.56 5.90
C THR A 134 -0.35 -6.13 6.04
N LEU A 135 0.96 -5.96 6.15
CA LEU A 135 1.64 -4.67 6.20
C LEU A 135 2.31 -4.44 4.85
N SER A 136 1.84 -3.44 4.09
CA SER A 136 2.19 -3.39 2.67
C SER A 136 2.39 -1.97 2.13
N GLY A 137 3.44 -1.82 1.33
CA GLY A 137 3.72 -0.60 0.56
C GLY A 137 4.89 0.22 1.08
N SER A 138 5.14 1.33 0.41
CA SER A 138 6.16 2.31 0.79
C SER A 138 5.70 3.18 1.96
N LEU A 139 6.66 3.86 2.59
CA LEU A 139 6.39 4.78 3.68
C LEU A 139 6.13 6.20 3.12
N PRO A 140 5.16 6.96 3.68
CA PRO A 140 5.03 8.38 3.39
C PRO A 140 6.12 9.17 4.14
N ARG A 141 6.25 10.47 3.86
CA ARG A 141 7.29 11.30 4.48
C ARG A 141 7.05 11.43 5.99
N GLY A 142 8.11 11.38 6.78
CA GLY A 142 8.04 11.54 8.24
C GLY A 142 7.70 10.26 9.00
N VAL A 143 7.40 9.15 8.32
CA VAL A 143 7.24 7.85 8.97
C VAL A 143 8.59 7.18 9.17
N PRO A 144 8.94 6.76 10.40
CA PRO A 144 10.17 6.03 10.70
C PRO A 144 10.27 4.72 9.91
N VAL A 145 11.50 4.38 9.51
CA VAL A 145 11.76 3.18 8.70
C VAL A 145 11.37 1.88 9.40
N ASN A 146 11.48 1.84 10.73
CA ASN A 146 11.15 0.69 11.58
C ASN A 146 9.65 0.54 11.87
N ILE A 147 8.76 1.38 11.33
CA ILE A 147 7.32 1.35 11.64
C ILE A 147 6.68 -0.03 11.40
N TYR A 148 7.12 -0.77 10.40
CA TYR A 148 6.58 -2.11 10.17
C TYR A 148 7.02 -3.08 11.25
N GLY A 149 8.23 -2.94 11.80
CA GLY A 149 8.66 -3.68 12.98
C GLY A 149 7.75 -3.41 14.17
N ASP A 150 7.50 -2.13 14.49
CA ASP A 150 6.60 -1.73 15.58
C ASP A 150 5.20 -2.36 15.42
N LEU A 151 4.64 -2.32 14.21
CA LEU A 151 3.32 -2.90 13.93
C LEU A 151 3.32 -4.44 14.00
N ILE A 152 4.42 -5.10 13.60
CA ILE A 152 4.56 -6.55 13.74
C ILE A 152 4.60 -6.94 15.21
N SER A 153 5.38 -6.24 16.02
CA SER A 153 5.46 -6.47 17.46
C SER A 153 4.10 -6.34 18.13
N ILE A 154 3.36 -5.25 17.84
CA ILE A 154 1.99 -5.06 18.33
C ILE A 154 1.05 -6.20 17.92
N ALA A 155 1.13 -6.66 16.67
CA ALA A 155 0.30 -7.76 16.19
C ALA A 155 0.62 -9.08 16.89
N LYS A 156 1.91 -9.35 17.16
CA LYS A 156 2.38 -10.53 17.90
C LYS A 156 1.88 -10.56 19.33
N GLU A 157 1.94 -9.44 20.04
CA GLU A 157 1.37 -9.31 21.39
C GLU A 157 -0.12 -9.65 21.44
N ARG A 158 -0.82 -9.44 20.31
CA ARG A 158 -2.24 -9.76 20.13
C ARG A 158 -2.50 -11.15 19.57
N GLY A 159 -1.47 -11.96 19.35
CA GLY A 159 -1.58 -13.30 18.76
C GLY A 159 -1.99 -13.29 17.27
N VAL A 160 -1.82 -12.17 16.57
CA VAL A 160 -2.20 -11.99 15.16
C VAL A 160 -1.01 -12.30 14.25
N LYS A 161 -1.24 -13.12 13.23
CA LYS A 161 -0.23 -13.45 12.21
C LYS A 161 0.04 -12.24 11.30
N THR A 162 1.28 -12.01 10.93
CA THR A 162 1.68 -10.86 10.09
C THR A 162 2.24 -11.30 8.75
N ILE A 163 1.84 -10.61 7.69
CA ILE A 163 2.41 -10.74 6.35
C ILE A 163 3.06 -9.41 5.98
N LEU A 164 4.37 -9.40 5.71
CA LEU A 164 5.12 -8.22 5.32
C LEU A 164 5.32 -8.18 3.80
N ASN A 165 4.88 -7.09 3.15
CA ASN A 165 5.04 -6.87 1.72
C ASN A 165 5.53 -5.44 1.44
N ALA A 166 6.82 -5.25 1.68
CA ALA A 166 7.53 -3.99 1.52
C ALA A 166 8.83 -4.21 0.71
N SER A 167 9.63 -3.17 0.59
CA SER A 167 10.92 -3.13 -0.10
C SER A 167 11.91 -2.33 0.76
N GLY A 168 13.19 -2.34 0.41
CA GLY A 168 14.20 -1.49 1.05
C GLY A 168 14.38 -1.73 2.57
N GLU A 169 14.86 -0.70 3.25
CA GLU A 169 15.21 -0.76 4.68
C GLU A 169 14.01 -1.04 5.59
N GLN A 170 12.81 -0.55 5.24
CA GLN A 170 11.59 -0.84 6.01
C GLN A 170 11.17 -2.32 5.92
N PHE A 171 11.57 -3.01 4.86
CA PHE A 171 11.37 -4.46 4.75
C PHE A 171 12.36 -5.21 5.63
N LEU A 172 13.63 -4.79 5.64
CA LEU A 172 14.68 -5.42 6.45
C LEU A 172 14.40 -5.28 7.95
N THR A 173 14.11 -4.07 8.41
CA THR A 173 13.75 -3.82 9.82
C THR A 173 12.47 -4.55 10.23
N GLY A 174 11.47 -4.62 9.35
CA GLY A 174 10.27 -5.42 9.60
C GLY A 174 10.54 -6.93 9.66
N LEU A 175 11.54 -7.43 8.92
CA LEU A 175 11.90 -8.84 8.91
C LEU A 175 12.55 -9.30 10.22
N GLU A 176 13.34 -8.43 10.86
CA GLU A 176 13.96 -8.68 12.18
C GLU A 176 12.91 -8.99 13.24
N GLU A 177 11.73 -8.37 13.13
CA GLU A 177 10.57 -8.64 14.00
C GLU A 177 9.83 -9.94 13.64
N GLY A 178 10.34 -10.77 12.74
CA GLY A 178 9.90 -12.15 12.48
C GLY A 178 8.42 -12.30 12.11
N PRO A 179 7.95 -11.74 10.99
CA PRO A 179 6.59 -11.95 10.50
C PRO A 179 6.35 -13.42 10.10
N LEU A 180 5.09 -13.84 9.99
CA LEU A 180 4.75 -15.19 9.52
C LEU A 180 5.23 -15.43 8.09
N LEU A 181 5.05 -14.42 7.24
CA LEU A 181 5.43 -14.45 5.83
C LEU A 181 5.97 -13.08 5.44
N ALA A 182 7.07 -13.06 4.70
CA ALA A 182 7.62 -11.85 4.11
C ALA A 182 7.77 -12.06 2.60
N LYS A 183 7.28 -11.10 1.81
CA LYS A 183 7.43 -11.09 0.35
C LYS A 183 8.03 -9.75 -0.08
N PRO A 184 9.30 -9.71 -0.51
CA PRO A 184 9.90 -8.46 -0.97
C PRO A 184 9.18 -7.95 -2.22
N ASP A 185 9.12 -6.63 -2.39
CA ASP A 185 8.66 -5.99 -3.63
C ASP A 185 9.83 -5.71 -4.56
N LEU A 186 9.90 -6.47 -5.65
CA LEU A 186 11.00 -6.47 -6.61
C LEU A 186 10.93 -5.29 -7.61
N ARG A 187 9.85 -4.49 -7.58
CA ARG A 187 9.69 -3.37 -8.52
C ARG A 187 10.70 -2.25 -8.32
N GLU A 188 11.23 -2.11 -7.10
CA GLU A 188 12.18 -1.06 -6.73
C GLU A 188 13.63 -1.52 -6.89
N SER A 189 13.88 -2.84 -6.90
CA SER A 189 15.17 -3.45 -7.22
C SER A 189 14.99 -4.95 -7.44
N ASN A 190 15.73 -5.51 -8.40
CA ASN A 190 15.90 -6.97 -8.51
C ASN A 190 16.80 -7.53 -7.39
N GLU A 191 17.37 -6.65 -6.55
CA GLU A 191 18.22 -7.01 -5.44
C GLU A 191 17.40 -7.19 -4.16
N VAL A 192 17.42 -8.40 -3.60
CA VAL A 192 16.85 -8.72 -2.30
C VAL A 192 17.98 -9.28 -1.43
N PHE A 193 18.23 -8.68 -0.27
CA PHE A 193 19.30 -9.09 0.66
C PHE A 193 20.72 -9.13 0.05
N GLY A 194 21.01 -8.26 -0.94
CA GLY A 194 22.29 -8.27 -1.63
C GLY A 194 22.39 -9.32 -2.76
N ILE A 195 21.28 -9.97 -3.11
CA ILE A 195 21.21 -11.00 -4.14
C ILE A 195 20.38 -10.48 -5.30
N VAL A 196 20.95 -10.46 -6.51
CA VAL A 196 20.23 -10.12 -7.73
C VAL A 196 19.42 -11.34 -8.17
N ILE A 197 18.09 -11.20 -8.21
CA ILE A 197 17.16 -12.22 -8.68
C ILE A 197 16.93 -12.03 -10.19
N ASN A 198 17.46 -12.93 -11.01
CA ASN A 198 17.31 -12.92 -12.47
C ASN A 198 16.43 -14.07 -12.99
N LYS A 199 16.34 -15.16 -12.22
CA LYS A 199 15.59 -16.37 -12.56
C LYS A 199 14.95 -16.96 -11.31
N GLU A 200 13.99 -17.87 -11.50
CA GLU A 200 13.21 -18.46 -10.41
C GLU A 200 14.10 -19.18 -9.38
N GLU A 201 15.19 -19.80 -9.81
CA GLU A 201 16.12 -20.49 -8.92
C GLU A 201 16.89 -19.56 -7.98
N ASP A 202 16.97 -18.25 -8.29
CA ASP A 202 17.62 -17.27 -7.42
C ASP A 202 16.74 -16.88 -6.21
N ALA A 203 15.45 -17.28 -6.22
CA ALA A 203 14.45 -16.95 -5.21
C ALA A 203 14.13 -18.09 -4.22
N ILE A 204 14.87 -19.21 -4.30
CA ILE A 204 14.73 -20.42 -3.45
C ILE A 204 15.88 -20.51 -2.47
#